data_AF-A0A7C5YZU8-F1
#
_entry.id   AF-A0A7C5YZU8-F1
#
_cell.length_a   1.000
_cell.length_b   1.000
_cell.length_c   1.000
_cell.angle_alpha   90.00
_cell.angle_beta   90.00
_cell.angle_gamma   90.00
#
_symmetry.space_group_name_H-M   'P 1'
#
loop_
_entity.id
_entity.type
_entity.pdbx_description
1 polymer ?
#
loop_
_entity_poly.entity_id
_entity_poly.type
_entity_poly.pdbx_seq_one_letter_code
_entity_poly.pdbx_strand_id
1 'polypeptide(L)'
;MDIPKTSLSWILAWDLDPGSRGIWLDPPLEILDYDFITITLINIGEGSIKWSLYATTQPLLIEDSFDVIWNNISTGLLDSDRMITIEIDNQRRHYAFLRLNVTRGVESIPTKTRIIVTWL
;
A
#
# COMPACT_ATOMS: atom_id res chain seq x y z
N MET A 1 -12.05 22.11 25.31
CA MET A 1 -12.94 21.22 24.54
C MET A 1 -12.03 20.63 23.47
N ASP A 2 -11.48 19.44 23.73
CA ASP A 2 -10.54 18.80 22.82
C ASP A 2 -11.32 18.37 21.58
N ILE A 3 -11.04 19.01 20.45
CA ILE A 3 -11.49 18.54 19.15
C ILE A 3 -10.82 17.16 18.99
N PRO A 4 -11.56 16.07 18.76
CA PRO A 4 -10.93 14.81 18.44
C PRO A 4 -10.07 15.02 17.20
N LYS A 5 -8.74 15.07 17.38
CA LYS A 5 -7.73 15.07 16.32
C LYS A 5 -7.62 13.67 15.70
N THR A 6 -8.72 12.93 15.61
CA THR A 6 -8.71 11.65 14.92
C THR A 6 -8.69 11.98 13.44
N SER A 7 -7.49 11.86 12.86
CA SER A 7 -7.22 11.83 11.44
C SER A 7 -8.35 11.04 10.76
N LEU A 8 -9.07 11.67 9.84
CA LEU A 8 -10.13 11.02 9.08
C LEU A 8 -9.46 9.84 8.35
N SER A 9 -9.60 8.62 8.88
CA SER A 9 -9.01 7.44 8.26
C SER A 9 -9.72 7.25 6.93
N TRP A 10 -9.10 7.64 5.82
CA TRP A 10 -9.71 7.34 4.53
C TRP A 10 -9.56 5.84 4.31
N ILE A 11 -10.64 5.13 4.54
CA ILE A 11 -10.75 3.73 4.19
C ILE A 11 -10.87 3.67 2.66
N LEU A 12 -9.73 3.55 1.98
CA LEU A 12 -9.71 3.13 0.59
C LEU A 12 -9.89 1.62 0.57
N ALA A 13 -11.12 1.16 0.36
CA ALA A 13 -11.45 -0.24 0.19
C ALA A 13 -11.75 -0.51 -1.29
N TRP A 14 -10.80 -1.12 -2.00
CA TRP A 14 -11.04 -1.57 -3.36
C TRP A 14 -11.03 -3.07 -3.45
N ASP A 15 -12.06 -3.59 -4.10
CA ASP A 15 -12.24 -4.99 -4.45
C ASP A 15 -11.89 -5.16 -5.92
N LEU A 16 -10.71 -5.70 -6.22
CA LEU A 16 -10.25 -5.80 -7.60
C LEU A 16 -9.40 -7.04 -7.85
N ASP A 17 -9.39 -7.49 -9.09
CA ASP A 17 -8.44 -8.48 -9.57
C ASP A 17 -7.15 -7.78 -10.02
N PRO A 18 -6.00 -8.03 -9.37
CA PRO A 18 -4.77 -7.35 -9.72
C PRO A 18 -4.22 -7.71 -11.11
N GLY A 19 -4.72 -8.78 -11.73
CA GLY A 19 -4.21 -9.26 -13.01
C GLY A 19 -2.77 -9.76 -12.93
N SER A 20 -2.25 -10.23 -14.07
CA SER A 20 -0.87 -10.74 -14.15
C SER A 20 0.18 -9.63 -14.24
N ARG A 21 -0.18 -8.47 -14.80
CA ARG A 21 0.68 -7.28 -14.84
C ARG A 21 0.73 -6.52 -13.52
N GLY A 22 -0.19 -6.82 -12.61
CA GLY A 22 -0.35 -6.13 -11.35
C GLY A 22 -1.08 -4.81 -11.44
N ILE A 23 -1.45 -4.33 -10.27
CA ILE A 23 -2.01 -3.01 -10.05
C ILE A 23 -1.13 -2.24 -9.09
N TRP A 24 -1.04 -0.95 -9.36
CA TRP A 24 -0.32 0.00 -8.53
C TRP A 24 -1.33 0.92 -7.85
N LEU A 25 -1.03 1.25 -6.60
CA LEU A 25 -1.64 2.39 -5.95
C LEU A 25 -1.04 3.66 -6.55
N ASP A 26 -1.80 4.34 -7.41
CA ASP A 26 -1.40 5.54 -8.13
C ASP A 26 -2.59 6.55 -8.12
N PRO A 27 -2.49 7.72 -7.47
CA PRO A 27 -1.29 8.32 -6.90
C PRO A 27 -0.74 7.58 -5.66
N PRO A 28 0.58 7.65 -5.41
CA PRO A 28 1.19 7.14 -4.19
C PRO A 28 0.66 7.89 -2.96
N LEU A 29 0.68 7.24 -1.80
CA LEU A 29 0.20 7.82 -0.55
C LEU A 29 1.27 8.75 0.03
N GLU A 30 0.93 10.02 0.23
CA GLU A 30 1.74 10.93 1.04
C GLU A 30 1.63 10.56 2.52
N ILE A 31 2.77 10.28 3.16
CA ILE A 31 2.80 9.78 4.53
C ILE A 31 3.75 10.52 5.47
N LEU A 32 4.35 11.61 4.99
CA LEU A 32 5.37 12.35 5.74
C LEU A 32 4.87 12.83 7.12
N ASP A 33 3.59 13.16 7.21
CA ASP A 33 2.96 13.72 8.40
C ASP A 33 2.32 12.68 9.34
N TYR A 34 2.31 11.40 8.96
CA TYR A 34 1.73 10.33 9.77
C TYR A 34 2.83 9.51 10.43
N ASP A 35 2.67 9.26 11.73
CA ASP A 35 3.63 8.48 12.51
C ASP A 35 3.45 6.98 12.27
N PHE A 36 2.22 6.54 12.03
CA PHE A 36 1.88 5.15 11.80
C PHE A 36 0.92 4.99 10.63
N ILE A 37 1.26 4.05 9.75
CA ILE A 37 0.43 3.68 8.61
C ILE A 37 0.25 2.16 8.65
N THR A 38 -0.98 1.69 8.46
CA THR A 38 -1.23 0.27 8.24
C THR A 38 -1.92 0.03 6.91
N ILE A 39 -1.44 -0.99 6.19
CA ILE A 39 -2.02 -1.47 4.95
C ILE A 39 -2.47 -2.91 5.20
N THR A 40 -3.78 -3.13 5.20
CA THR A 40 -4.36 -4.46 5.29
C THR A 40 -4.70 -4.97 3.90
N LEU A 41 -4.18 -6.15 3.56
CA LEU A 41 -4.51 -6.87 2.34
C LEU A 41 -5.33 -8.10 2.71
N ILE A 42 -6.46 -8.29 2.04
CA ILE A 42 -7.33 -9.46 2.22
C ILE A 42 -7.49 -10.10 0.84
N ASN A 43 -7.02 -11.34 0.70
CA ASN A 43 -7.24 -12.10 -0.52
C ASN A 43 -8.57 -12.85 -0.40
N ILE A 44 -9.54 -12.43 -1.20
CA ILE A 44 -10.89 -13.01 -1.28
C ILE A 44 -11.11 -13.77 -2.60
N GLY A 45 -10.03 -14.06 -3.34
CA GLY A 45 -10.06 -14.85 -4.57
C GLY A 45 -9.32 -16.18 -4.42
N GLU A 46 -9.49 -17.06 -5.41
CA GLU A 46 -9.08 -18.46 -5.34
C GLU A 46 -7.56 -18.69 -5.46
N GLY A 47 -6.85 -17.78 -6.14
CA GLY A 47 -5.39 -17.84 -6.31
C GLY A 47 -4.66 -16.99 -5.27
N SER A 48 -3.37 -17.27 -5.05
CA SER A 48 -2.52 -16.41 -4.22
C SER A 48 -2.23 -15.07 -4.91
N ILE A 49 -1.88 -14.05 -4.13
CA ILE A 49 -1.39 -12.76 -4.61
C ILE A 49 0.05 -12.52 -4.13
N LYS A 50 0.84 -11.84 -4.94
CA LYS A 50 2.13 -11.27 -4.55
C LYS A 50 1.95 -9.79 -4.33
N TRP A 51 2.60 -9.25 -3.32
CA TRP A 51 2.57 -7.82 -3.03
C TRP A 51 3.98 -7.29 -2.79
N SER A 52 4.18 -6.02 -3.07
CA SER A 52 5.43 -5.32 -2.80
C SER A 52 5.12 -3.88 -2.43
N LEU A 53 5.62 -3.47 -1.26
CA LEU A 53 5.48 -2.12 -0.74
C LEU A 53 6.79 -1.37 -0.97
N TYR A 54 6.67 -0.21 -1.57
CA TYR A 54 7.76 0.69 -1.85
C TYR A 54 7.58 1.98 -1.07
N ALA A 55 8.71 2.59 -0.70
CA ALA A 55 8.73 3.90 -0.06
C ALA A 55 9.83 4.77 -0.65
N THR A 56 9.64 6.08 -0.59
CA THR A 56 10.68 7.06 -0.92
C THR A 56 10.80 8.09 0.18
N THR A 57 12.00 8.61 0.36
CA THR A 57 12.30 9.74 1.26
C THR A 57 12.25 11.08 0.53
N GLN A 58 12.08 11.06 -0.80
CA GLN A 58 12.04 12.26 -1.62
C GLN A 58 10.65 12.91 -1.54
N PRO A 59 10.53 14.21 -1.19
CA PRO A 59 9.27 14.92 -1.26
C PRO A 59 8.82 15.06 -2.72
N LEU A 60 7.50 14.96 -2.98
CA LEU A 60 6.90 15.03 -4.32
C LEU A 60 6.77 16.50 -4.77
N LEU A 61 7.89 17.23 -4.73
CA LEU A 61 8.08 18.53 -5.38
C LEU A 61 8.95 18.40 -6.64
N ILE A 62 9.19 17.18 -7.10
CA ILE A 62 9.99 16.92 -8.30
C ILE A 62 9.05 16.95 -9.51
N GLU A 63 8.53 18.13 -9.82
CA GLU A 63 7.99 18.42 -11.15
C GLU A 63 9.14 18.28 -12.16
N ASP A 64 9.00 17.30 -13.05
CA ASP A 64 9.53 17.24 -14.41
C ASP A 64 11.03 16.96 -14.68
N SER A 65 11.91 16.81 -13.68
CA SER A 65 13.36 16.70 -13.98
C SER A 65 14.13 15.49 -13.44
N PHE A 66 13.63 14.77 -12.43
CA PHE A 66 14.38 13.67 -11.81
C PHE A 66 13.49 12.47 -11.48
N ASP A 67 13.99 11.27 -11.78
CA ASP A 67 13.33 10.03 -11.42
C ASP A 67 13.27 9.90 -9.89
N VAL A 68 12.08 9.59 -9.37
CA VAL A 68 11.89 9.25 -7.96
C VAL A 68 12.44 7.85 -7.70
N ILE A 69 13.35 7.73 -6.74
CA ILE A 69 13.91 6.47 -6.28
C ILE A 69 12.94 5.84 -5.29
N TRP A 70 12.42 4.68 -5.66
CA TRP A 70 11.53 3.86 -4.84
C TRP A 70 12.30 2.67 -4.25
N ASN A 71 12.34 2.59 -2.92
CA ASN A 71 12.96 1.47 -2.22
C ASN A 71 11.88 0.45 -1.85
N ASN A 72 12.09 -0.82 -2.20
CA ASN A 72 11.22 -1.89 -1.71
C ASN A 72 11.50 -2.11 -0.23
N ILE A 73 10.50 -1.84 0.62
CA ILE A 73 10.62 -1.96 2.08
C ILE A 73 9.99 -3.25 2.61
N SER A 74 9.10 -3.86 1.84
CA SER A 74 8.45 -5.11 2.22
C SER A 74 7.84 -5.82 1.02
N THR A 75 7.83 -7.14 1.04
CA THR A 75 7.27 -7.99 -0.02
C THR A 75 6.71 -9.26 0.59
N GLY A 76 5.76 -9.89 -0.08
CA GLY A 76 5.21 -11.15 0.38
C GLY A 76 4.29 -11.83 -0.61
N LEU A 77 3.87 -13.02 -0.21
CA LEU A 77 2.83 -13.81 -0.85
C LEU A 77 1.67 -13.95 0.14
N LEU A 78 0.44 -13.87 -0.36
CA LEU A 78 -0.77 -14.05 0.43
C LEU A 78 -1.67 -15.08 -0.28
N ASP A 79 -1.88 -16.22 0.37
CA ASP A 79 -2.73 -17.29 -0.15
C ASP A 79 -4.22 -16.91 -0.16
N SER A 80 -5.04 -17.73 -0.81
CA SER A 80 -6.51 -17.60 -0.82
C SER A 80 -7.07 -17.52 0.60
N ASP A 81 -8.07 -16.67 0.79
CA ASP A 81 -8.82 -16.51 2.06
C ASP A 81 -7.95 -16.10 3.27
N ARG A 82 -6.77 -15.55 3.00
CA ARG A 82 -5.87 -15.02 4.02
C ARG A 82 -5.89 -13.50 4.04
N MET A 83 -5.52 -12.96 5.20
CA MET A 83 -5.28 -11.53 5.39
C MET A 83 -3.90 -11.28 5.98
N ILE A 84 -3.33 -10.13 5.68
CA ILE A 84 -2.12 -9.61 6.29
C ILE A 84 -2.26 -8.12 6.56
N THR A 85 -1.71 -7.68 7.68
CA THR A 85 -1.57 -6.27 8.01
C THR A 85 -0.08 -5.92 7.94
N ILE A 86 0.25 -4.95 7.11
CA ILE A 86 1.59 -4.38 6.99
C ILE A 86 1.59 -3.10 7.80
N GLU A 87 2.43 -3.06 8.83
CA GLU A 87 2.60 -1.89 9.69
C GLU A 87 3.86 -1.13 9.28
N ILE A 88 3.72 0.18 9.09
CA ILE A 88 4.80 1.10 8.76
C ILE A 88 4.95 2.07 9.93
N ASP A 89 6.10 1.98 10.61
CA ASP A 89 6.55 2.96 11.59
C ASP A 89 7.27 4.10 10.86
N ASN A 90 6.66 5.27 10.84
CA ASN A 90 7.21 6.49 10.26
C ASN A 90 7.40 7.61 11.30
N GLN A 91 7.57 7.29 12.59
CA GLN A 91 7.78 8.28 13.65
C GLN A 91 8.99 9.21 13.41
N ARG A 92 10.00 8.70 12.69
CA ARG A 92 11.18 9.49 12.29
C ARG A 92 10.94 10.36 11.06
N ARG A 93 9.73 10.33 10.50
CA ARG A 93 9.32 11.00 9.25
C ARG A 93 10.32 10.72 8.13
N HIS A 94 10.72 9.46 8.04
CA HIS A 94 11.76 9.02 7.13
C HIS A 94 11.22 8.90 5.71
N TYR A 95 9.99 8.37 5.58
CA TYR A 95 9.33 8.19 4.30
C TYR A 95 8.36 9.34 4.03
N ALA A 96 8.45 9.88 2.81
CA ALA A 96 7.56 10.90 2.30
C ALA A 96 6.36 10.26 1.59
N PHE A 97 6.58 9.19 0.81
CA PHE A 97 5.51 8.50 0.08
C PHE A 97 5.60 6.98 0.14
N LEU A 98 4.44 6.32 0.04
CA LEU A 98 4.32 4.87 -0.15
C LEU A 98 3.66 4.53 -1.48
N ARG A 99 4.08 3.41 -2.07
CA ARG A 99 3.46 2.82 -3.25
C ARG A 99 3.32 1.32 -3.09
N LEU A 100 2.11 0.81 -3.26
CA LEU A 100 1.82 -0.62 -3.19
C LEU A 100 1.65 -1.18 -4.62
N ASN A 101 2.33 -2.29 -4.90
CA ASN A 101 2.05 -3.14 -6.05
C ASN A 101 1.43 -4.44 -5.57
N VAL A 102 0.33 -4.87 -6.21
CA VAL A 102 -0.28 -6.17 -6.01
C VAL A 102 -0.41 -6.88 -7.36
N THR A 103 0.05 -8.12 -7.46
CA THR A 103 -0.03 -8.96 -8.66
C THR A 103 -0.62 -10.32 -8.31
N ARG A 104 -1.16 -11.04 -9.29
CA ARG A 104 -1.49 -12.46 -9.11
C ARG A 104 -0.22 -13.28 -8.82
N GLY A 105 -0.30 -14.21 -7.88
CA GLY A 105 0.76 -15.16 -7.59
C GLY A 105 0.92 -16.20 -8.70
N VAL A 106 -0.20 -16.63 -9.29
CA VAL A 106 -0.30 -17.51 -10.46
C VAL A 106 -1.13 -16.81 -11.54
N GLU A 107 -0.55 -16.57 -12.70
CA GLU A 107 -1.15 -15.75 -13.77
C GLU A 107 -2.52 -16.26 -14.25
N SER A 108 -2.68 -17.57 -14.36
CA SER A 108 -3.90 -18.22 -14.88
C SER A 108 -5.08 -18.27 -13.91
N ILE A 109 -4.87 -17.97 -12.63
CA ILE A 109 -5.93 -18.06 -11.61
C ILE A 109 -6.40 -16.64 -11.28
N PRO A 110 -7.65 -16.26 -11.62
CA PRO A 110 -8.23 -15.00 -11.20
C PRO A 110 -8.18 -14.86 -9.68
N THR A 111 -7.82 -13.68 -9.19
CA THR A 111 -7.82 -13.39 -7.76
C THR A 111 -8.61 -12.13 -7.51
N LYS A 112 -9.02 -11.92 -6.27
CA LYS A 112 -9.71 -10.69 -5.87
C LYS A 112 -9.13 -10.25 -4.55
N THR A 113 -8.60 -9.04 -4.52
CA THR A 113 -7.95 -8.48 -3.33
C THR A 113 -8.76 -7.31 -2.83
N ARG A 114 -8.97 -7.26 -1.52
CA ARG A 114 -9.39 -6.06 -0.81
C ARG A 114 -8.17 -5.43 -0.16
N ILE A 115 -7.93 -4.16 -0.48
CA ILE A 115 -6.88 -3.35 0.13
C ILE A 115 -7.58 -2.37 1.07
N ILE A 116 -7.07 -2.20 2.29
CA ILE A 116 -7.56 -1.21 3.27
C ILE A 116 -6.34 -0.47 3.79
N VAL A 117 -6.37 0.86 3.75
CA VAL A 117 -5.29 1.69 4.29
C VAL A 117 -5.83 2.51 5.45
N THR A 118 -5.07 2.58 6.54
CA THR A 118 -5.34 3.47 7.66
C THR A 118 -4.06 4.18 8.09
N TRP A 119 -4.19 5.40 8.59
CA TRP A 119 -3.10 6.22 9.10
C TRP A 119 -3.57 6.94 10.36
N LEU A 120 -2.66 7.07 11.32
CA LEU A 120 -2.88 7.72 12.61
C LEU A 120 -1.95 8.92 12.77
#